data_AF-A0A1Y1N9M5-F1
#
_entry.id   AF-A0A1Y1N9M5-F1
#
_cell.length_a   1.000
_cell.length_b   1.000
_cell.length_c   1.000
_cell.angle_alpha   90.00
_cell.angle_beta   90.00
_cell.angle_gamma   90.00
#
_symmetry.space_group_name_H-M   'P 1'
#
loop_
_entity.id
_entity.type
_entity.pdbx_description
1 polymer ?
#
loop_
_entity_poly.entity_id
_entity_poly.type
_entity_poly.pdbx_seq_one_letter_code
_entity_poly.pdbx_strand_id
1 'polypeptide(L)'
;AGFFVQWLYRKIQNIPEEDLRAKNIPFSIGNVIRIVFNFLLMPVVALSCFQLVVAHESPAFTVVLAAVTIAVLLAFACYILLLIIRTKPKSVLFDDLPTVLRYGPLYNTYSDQAAAFALIPVLLNFVRGVAIGAVQPSGISQVVLLAICEVIQMFTIHAFRPFQSSTSMNAYHTLFAILRLACVLLMVAFAPSLGVTEGPKGWIGYAILLIHGSVLFFGFFLSALQTIVEVVARLLGAGGDNITGLTRGGLSKIFGMRQLSRRETHRTAPSRASQLSSMAMLHAEEGTSRTGYSVP
;
A
#
# COMPACT_ATOMS: atom_id res chain seq x y z
N ALA A 1 17.57 -9.70 11.57
CA ALA A 1 18.81 -8.93 11.37
C ALA A 1 18.78 -7.58 12.09
N GLY A 2 17.87 -6.66 11.76
CA GLY A 2 17.85 -5.29 12.31
C GLY A 2 17.82 -5.17 13.85
N PHE A 3 16.98 -5.96 14.52
CA PHE A 3 16.90 -5.93 16.00
C PHE A 3 18.17 -6.40 16.70
N PHE A 4 18.85 -7.40 16.14
CA PHE A 4 20.08 -7.92 16.70
C PHE A 4 21.23 -6.91 16.53
N VAL A 5 21.31 -6.28 15.36
CA VAL A 5 22.30 -5.21 15.08
C VAL A 5 22.04 -3.99 15.97
N GLN A 6 20.78 -3.59 16.15
CA GLN A 6 20.43 -2.46 16.99
C GLN A 6 20.66 -2.74 18.48
N TRP A 7 20.39 -3.97 18.94
CA TRP A 7 20.73 -4.41 20.28
C TRP A 7 22.25 -4.39 20.51
N LEU A 8 23.03 -4.91 19.56
CA LEU A 8 24.49 -4.91 19.63
C LEU A 8 25.06 -3.49 19.65
N TYR A 9 24.57 -2.60 18.79
CA TYR A 9 24.96 -1.19 18.75
C TYR A 9 24.66 -0.47 20.06
N ARG A 10 23.47 -0.67 20.64
CA ARG A 10 23.08 -0.07 21.93
C ARG A 10 23.92 -0.61 23.10
N LYS A 11 24.24 -1.91 23.07
CA LYS A 11 25.12 -2.56 24.04
C LYS A 11 26.55 -2.02 23.99
N ILE A 12 27.04 -1.66 22.79
CA ILE A 12 28.36 -1.03 22.60
C ILE A 12 28.34 0.43 23.07
N GLN A 13 27.24 1.15 22.88
CA GLN A 13 27.13 2.59 23.14
C GLN A 13 26.61 2.95 24.56
N ASN A 14 26.40 1.97 25.45
CA ASN A 14 25.88 2.17 26.82
C ASN A 14 24.66 3.10 26.92
N ILE A 15 23.77 3.03 25.92
CA ILE A 15 22.54 3.84 25.89
C ILE A 15 21.56 3.25 26.90
N PRO A 16 20.97 4.03 27.83
CA PRO A 16 20.04 3.51 28.82
C PRO A 16 18.84 2.82 28.15
N GLU A 17 18.46 1.66 28.68
CA GLU A 17 17.33 0.86 28.18
C GLU A 17 16.02 1.62 28.44
N GLU A 18 15.56 2.39 27.45
CA GLU A 18 14.15 2.78 27.39
C GLU A 18 13.30 1.49 27.35
N ASP A 19 12.18 1.43 28.08
CA ASP A 19 11.30 0.24 28.20
C ASP A 19 10.57 -0.07 26.88
N LEU A 20 11.36 -0.45 25.88
CA LEU A 20 10.96 -0.79 24.52
C LEU A 20 10.62 -2.28 24.42
N ARG A 21 10.89 -3.08 25.47
CA ARG A 21 10.54 -4.52 25.52
C ARG A 21 9.03 -4.71 25.39
N ALA A 22 8.24 -3.83 26.02
CA ALA A 22 6.78 -3.81 25.90
C ALA A 22 6.29 -3.55 24.45
N LYS A 23 7.08 -2.85 23.62
CA LYS A 23 6.75 -2.52 22.22
C LYS A 23 7.32 -3.53 21.21
N ASN A 24 8.45 -4.16 21.52
CA ASN A 24 9.14 -5.07 20.60
C ASN A 24 8.38 -6.38 20.38
N ILE A 25 7.76 -6.94 21.43
CA ILE A 25 6.96 -8.17 21.32
C ILE A 25 5.75 -7.97 20.40
N PRO A 26 4.86 -6.98 20.61
CA PRO A 26 3.71 -6.79 19.73
C PRO A 26 4.13 -6.45 18.30
N PHE A 27 5.23 -5.70 18.11
CA PHE A 27 5.77 -5.44 16.77
C PHE A 27 6.26 -6.71 16.05
N SER A 28 7.00 -7.57 16.75
CA SER A 28 7.45 -8.86 16.21
C SER A 28 6.26 -9.76 15.84
N ILE A 29 5.25 -9.84 16.71
CA ILE A 29 4.02 -10.59 16.41
C ILE A 29 3.31 -10.00 15.18
N GLY A 30 3.24 -8.68 15.06
CA GLY A 30 2.69 -8.03 13.87
C GLY A 30 3.43 -8.39 12.59
N ASN A 31 4.76 -8.45 12.61
CA ASN A 31 5.52 -8.91 11.45
C ASN A 31 5.22 -10.37 11.10
N VAL A 32 5.09 -11.25 12.09
CA VAL A 32 4.67 -12.64 11.85
C VAL A 32 3.28 -12.67 11.22
N ILE A 33 2.31 -11.92 11.76
CA ILE A 33 0.96 -11.84 11.21
C ILE A 33 0.99 -11.31 9.77
N ARG A 34 1.79 -10.29 9.48
CA ARG A 34 1.98 -9.76 8.12
C ARG A 34 2.48 -10.83 7.17
N ILE A 35 3.52 -11.56 7.57
CA ILE A 35 4.11 -12.61 6.73
C ILE A 35 3.10 -13.74 6.50
N VAL A 36 2.45 -14.22 7.55
CA VAL A 36 1.52 -15.34 7.48
C VAL A 36 0.25 -14.96 6.72
N PHE A 37 -0.41 -13.85 7.04
CA PHE A 37 -1.73 -13.51 6.49
C PHE A 37 -1.69 -12.72 5.19
N ASN A 38 -0.72 -11.82 5.01
CA ASN A 38 -0.67 -11.01 3.79
C ASN A 38 0.13 -11.70 2.66
N PHE A 39 1.14 -12.51 2.97
CA PHE A 39 1.99 -13.14 1.96
C PHE A 39 1.80 -14.65 1.85
N LEU A 40 1.77 -15.39 2.98
CA LEU A 40 1.78 -16.85 2.98
C LEU A 40 0.40 -17.51 3.10
N LEU A 41 -0.68 -16.75 3.26
CA LEU A 41 -2.01 -17.33 3.50
C LEU A 41 -2.44 -18.20 2.32
N MET A 42 -2.41 -17.65 1.11
CA MET A 42 -2.79 -18.37 -0.11
C MET A 42 -1.93 -19.63 -0.34
N PRO A 43 -0.57 -19.58 -0.33
CA PRO A 43 0.23 -20.79 -0.55
C PRO A 43 0.10 -21.82 0.57
N VAL A 44 0.02 -21.41 1.85
CA VAL A 44 -0.16 -22.35 2.96
C VAL A 44 -1.50 -23.07 2.86
N VAL A 45 -2.58 -22.34 2.54
CA VAL A 45 -3.90 -22.95 2.32
C VAL A 45 -3.88 -23.87 1.11
N ALA A 46 -3.27 -23.45 -0.01
CA ALA A 46 -3.19 -24.27 -1.22
C ALA A 46 -2.44 -25.58 -0.98
N LEU A 47 -1.27 -25.54 -0.33
CA LEU A 47 -0.49 -26.73 -0.01
C LEU A 47 -1.23 -27.64 0.96
N SER A 48 -1.86 -27.08 2.00
CA SER A 48 -2.63 -27.86 2.97
C SER A 48 -3.85 -28.52 2.32
N CYS A 49 -4.59 -27.79 1.49
CA CYS A 49 -5.74 -28.33 0.75
C CYS A 49 -5.34 -29.40 -0.26
N PHE A 50 -4.24 -29.20 -0.99
CA PHE A 50 -3.71 -30.21 -1.90
C PHE A 50 -3.34 -31.50 -1.16
N GLN A 51 -2.68 -31.37 0.00
CA GLN A 51 -2.32 -32.52 0.82
C GLN A 51 -3.54 -33.31 1.32
N LEU A 52 -4.68 -32.64 1.52
CA LEU A 52 -5.95 -33.30 1.85
C LEU A 52 -6.59 -34.01 0.65
N VAL A 53 -6.39 -33.50 -0.58
CA VAL A 53 -6.86 -34.17 -1.80
C VAL A 53 -6.08 -35.46 -2.06
N VAL A 54 -4.77 -35.43 -1.86
CA VAL A 54 -3.87 -36.59 -2.06
C VAL A 54 -3.72 -37.42 -0.77
N ALA A 55 -4.67 -37.31 0.16
CA ALA A 55 -4.58 -37.93 1.49
C ALA A 55 -4.48 -39.46 1.43
N HIS A 56 -5.09 -40.10 0.42
CA HIS A 56 -5.06 -41.55 0.24
C HIS A 56 -3.66 -42.11 -0.09
N GLU A 57 -2.81 -41.30 -0.71
CA GLU A 57 -1.45 -41.68 -1.13
C GLU A 57 -0.37 -41.14 -0.19
N SER A 58 -0.78 -40.38 0.82
CA SER A 58 0.12 -39.62 1.69
C SER A 58 0.30 -40.25 3.07
N PRO A 59 1.48 -40.07 3.71
CA PRO A 59 1.66 -40.45 5.11
C PRO A 59 0.65 -39.75 6.03
N ALA A 60 0.13 -40.46 7.04
CA ALA A 60 -0.87 -39.91 7.94
C ALA A 60 -0.42 -38.61 8.64
N PHE A 61 0.87 -38.48 8.96
CA PHE A 61 1.38 -37.29 9.64
C PHE A 61 1.27 -36.01 8.80
N THR A 62 1.42 -36.09 7.47
CA THR A 62 1.31 -34.91 6.59
C THR A 62 -0.15 -34.48 6.44
N VAL A 63 -1.08 -35.44 6.39
CA VAL A 63 -2.52 -35.18 6.37
C VAL A 63 -2.97 -34.52 7.67
N VAL A 64 -2.53 -35.04 8.83
CA VAL A 64 -2.82 -34.44 10.14
C VAL A 64 -2.25 -33.02 10.22
N LEU A 65 -1.00 -32.81 9.78
CA LEU A 65 -0.38 -31.49 9.76
C LEU A 65 -1.16 -30.49 8.89
N ALA A 66 -1.60 -30.90 7.71
CA ALA A 66 -2.41 -30.08 6.81
C ALA A 66 -3.77 -29.71 7.44
N ALA A 67 -4.46 -30.68 8.03
CA ALA A 67 -5.74 -30.46 8.70
C ALA A 67 -5.59 -29.51 9.90
N VAL A 68 -4.58 -29.72 10.74
CA VAL A 68 -4.27 -28.84 11.89
C VAL A 68 -3.94 -27.43 11.41
N THR A 69 -3.15 -27.29 10.33
CA THR A 69 -2.78 -25.98 9.78
C THR A 69 -4.02 -25.21 9.31
N ILE A 70 -4.94 -25.86 8.59
CA ILE A 70 -6.21 -25.23 8.17
C ILE A 70 -7.06 -24.87 9.39
N ALA A 71 -7.17 -25.76 10.38
CA ALA A 71 -7.95 -25.49 11.60
C ALA A 71 -7.40 -24.28 12.37
N VAL A 72 -6.08 -24.17 12.51
CA VAL A 72 -5.43 -23.03 13.17
C VAL A 72 -5.67 -21.73 12.38
N LEU A 73 -5.56 -21.76 11.05
CA LEU A 73 -5.82 -20.58 10.21
C LEU A 73 -7.28 -20.13 10.31
N LEU A 74 -8.23 -21.06 10.30
CA LEU A 74 -9.66 -20.75 10.45
C LEU A 74 -9.98 -20.22 11.85
N ALA A 75 -9.44 -20.84 12.90
CA ALA A 75 -9.62 -20.38 14.27
C ALA A 75 -9.05 -18.96 14.45
N PHE A 76 -7.88 -18.68 13.88
CA PHE A 76 -7.29 -17.35 13.93
C PHE A 76 -8.08 -16.33 13.11
N ALA A 77 -8.53 -16.67 11.90
CA ALA A 77 -9.38 -15.79 11.09
C ALA A 77 -10.69 -15.47 11.81
N CYS A 78 -11.32 -16.45 12.46
CA CYS A 78 -12.50 -16.27 13.30
C CYS A 78 -12.21 -15.36 14.50
N TYR A 79 -11.08 -15.56 15.18
CA TYR A 79 -10.64 -14.71 16.28
C TYR A 79 -10.47 -13.24 15.83
N ILE A 80 -9.81 -12.99 14.69
CA ILE A 80 -9.65 -11.64 14.15
C ILE A 80 -11.01 -11.02 13.78
N LEU A 81 -11.91 -11.81 13.18
CA LEU A 81 -13.27 -11.38 12.86
C LEU A 81 -14.01 -10.94 14.13
N LEU A 82 -13.98 -11.77 15.17
CA LEU A 82 -14.62 -11.47 16.46
C LEU A 82 -13.98 -10.24 17.12
N LEU A 83 -12.66 -10.09 17.05
CA LEU A 83 -11.96 -8.92 17.57
C LEU A 83 -12.43 -7.64 16.87
N ILE A 84 -12.45 -7.63 15.53
CA ILE A 84 -12.88 -6.45 14.74
C ILE A 84 -14.36 -6.11 14.97
N ILE A 85 -15.24 -7.12 15.05
CA ILE A 85 -16.68 -6.90 15.28
C ILE A 85 -16.96 -6.39 16.70
N ARG A 86 -16.28 -6.95 17.70
CA ARG A 86 -16.52 -6.61 19.11
C ARG A 86 -15.89 -5.29 19.53
N THR A 87 -14.84 -4.83 18.86
CA THR A 87 -14.15 -3.58 19.21
C THR A 87 -14.98 -2.37 18.76
N LYS A 88 -15.60 -1.67 19.71
CA LYS A 88 -16.30 -0.40 19.50
C LYS A 88 -15.88 0.62 20.57
N PRO A 89 -15.55 1.88 20.21
CA PRO A 89 -15.47 2.44 18.86
C PRO A 89 -14.24 1.95 18.08
N LYS A 90 -14.34 1.86 16.74
CA LYS A 90 -13.25 1.34 15.89
C LYS A 90 -11.97 2.17 15.99
N SER A 91 -12.04 3.44 16.39
CA SER A 91 -10.88 4.31 16.63
C SER A 91 -9.94 3.75 17.70
N VAL A 92 -10.46 3.02 18.71
CA VAL A 92 -9.63 2.39 19.75
C VAL A 92 -8.64 1.38 19.17
N LEU A 93 -8.98 0.76 18.03
CA LEU A 93 -8.11 -0.15 17.31
C LEU A 93 -6.89 0.58 16.70
N PHE A 94 -6.98 1.88 16.49
CA PHE A 94 -5.91 2.75 15.96
C PHE A 94 -5.21 3.53 17.07
N ASP A 95 -5.86 3.74 18.21
CA ASP A 95 -5.32 4.51 19.34
C ASP A 95 -4.45 3.64 20.28
N ASP A 96 -4.75 2.35 20.41
CA ASP A 96 -3.99 1.43 21.28
C ASP A 96 -2.73 0.89 20.60
N LEU A 97 -1.57 1.47 20.95
CA LEU A 97 -0.28 1.19 20.32
C LEU A 97 0.10 -0.31 20.31
N PRO A 98 -0.04 -1.12 21.39
CA PRO A 98 0.22 -2.55 21.35
C PRO A 98 -0.68 -3.31 20.37
N THR A 99 -1.97 -2.96 20.29
CA THR A 99 -2.93 -3.55 19.36
C THR A 99 -2.60 -3.20 17.92
N VAL A 100 -2.24 -1.93 17.64
CA VAL A 100 -1.78 -1.49 16.32
C VAL A 100 -0.50 -2.20 15.90
N LEU A 101 0.48 -2.33 16.79
CA LEU A 101 1.73 -3.02 16.48
C LEU A 101 1.49 -4.50 16.15
N ARG A 102 0.53 -5.14 16.84
CA ARG A 102 0.23 -6.56 16.66
C ARG A 102 -0.67 -6.84 15.45
N TYR A 103 -1.79 -6.13 15.30
CA TYR A 103 -2.81 -6.44 14.30
C TYR A 103 -2.93 -5.39 13.20
N GLY A 104 -2.31 -4.21 13.37
CA GLY A 104 -2.27 -3.16 12.36
C GLY A 104 -1.81 -3.62 10.97
N PRO A 105 -0.93 -4.63 10.80
CA PRO A 105 -0.62 -5.16 9.47
C PRO A 105 -1.82 -5.68 8.66
N LEU A 106 -2.95 -5.99 9.31
CA LEU A 106 -4.17 -6.47 8.65
C LEU A 106 -5.10 -5.32 8.24
N TYR A 107 -5.23 -4.26 9.05
CA TYR A 107 -6.26 -3.24 8.84
C TYR A 107 -5.73 -1.81 8.67
N ASN A 108 -4.50 -1.50 9.08
CA ASN A 108 -3.97 -0.13 9.13
C ASN A 108 -3.71 0.49 7.74
N THR A 109 -3.84 -0.30 6.67
CA THR A 109 -3.82 0.19 5.28
C THR A 109 -5.15 0.83 4.88
N TYR A 110 -6.25 0.49 5.55
CA TYR A 110 -7.59 0.99 5.26
C TYR A 110 -7.91 2.21 6.13
N SER A 111 -8.91 2.98 5.72
CA SER A 111 -9.44 4.06 6.53
C SER A 111 -10.12 3.54 7.79
N ASP A 112 -10.17 4.34 8.86
CA ASP A 112 -10.70 3.94 10.16
C ASP A 112 -12.15 3.43 10.10
N GLN A 113 -12.95 4.01 9.20
CA GLN A 113 -14.33 3.60 8.97
C GLN A 113 -14.43 2.23 8.28
N ALA A 114 -13.43 1.89 7.46
CA ALA A 114 -13.37 0.69 6.63
C ALA A 114 -12.43 -0.40 7.17
N ALA A 115 -11.96 -0.32 8.42
CA ALA A 115 -11.05 -1.32 9.01
C ALA A 115 -11.55 -2.78 8.88
N ALA A 116 -12.87 -3.00 8.91
CA ALA A 116 -13.49 -4.31 8.71
C ALA A 116 -13.31 -4.88 7.29
N PHE A 117 -12.97 -4.05 6.30
CA PHE A 117 -12.64 -4.48 4.96
C PHE A 117 -11.45 -5.44 4.95
N ALA A 118 -10.54 -5.38 5.93
CA ALA A 118 -9.41 -6.30 6.07
C ALA A 118 -9.79 -7.78 6.03
N LEU A 119 -11.03 -8.12 6.44
CA LEU A 119 -11.54 -9.49 6.39
C LEU A 119 -11.74 -9.98 4.95
N ILE A 120 -12.14 -9.10 4.03
CA ILE A 120 -12.51 -9.49 2.67
C ILE A 120 -11.31 -10.05 1.91
N PRO A 121 -10.14 -9.39 1.83
CA PRO A 121 -8.95 -9.96 1.20
C PRO A 121 -8.46 -11.24 1.87
N VAL A 122 -8.55 -11.35 3.21
CA VAL A 122 -8.18 -12.57 3.95
C VAL A 122 -9.07 -13.74 3.51
N LEU A 123 -10.39 -13.53 3.48
CA LEU A 123 -11.34 -14.55 3.04
C LEU A 123 -11.14 -14.92 1.57
N LEU A 124 -10.98 -13.93 0.69
CA LEU A 124 -10.76 -14.18 -0.74
C LEU A 124 -9.43 -14.92 -0.98
N ASN A 125 -8.36 -14.58 -0.26
CA ASN A 125 -7.10 -15.31 -0.35
C ASN A 125 -7.19 -16.74 0.19
N PHE A 126 -8.00 -16.97 1.22
CA PHE A 126 -8.30 -18.31 1.68
C PHE A 126 -9.04 -19.11 0.61
N VAL A 127 -10.12 -18.56 0.03
CA VAL A 127 -10.88 -19.22 -1.04
C VAL A 127 -10.01 -19.47 -2.29
N ARG A 128 -9.16 -18.51 -2.68
CA ARG A 128 -8.16 -18.70 -3.76
C ARG A 128 -7.21 -19.84 -3.45
N GLY A 129 -6.71 -19.93 -2.21
CA GLY A 129 -5.88 -21.04 -1.75
C GLY A 129 -6.60 -22.39 -1.88
N VAL A 130 -7.85 -22.47 -1.43
CA VAL A 130 -8.69 -23.68 -1.58
C VAL A 130 -8.89 -24.02 -3.07
N ALA A 131 -9.18 -23.03 -3.92
CA ALA A 131 -9.34 -23.24 -5.35
C ALA A 131 -8.08 -23.83 -5.99
N ILE A 132 -6.91 -23.31 -5.64
CA ILE A 132 -5.62 -23.77 -6.17
C ILE A 132 -5.22 -25.14 -5.62
N GLY A 133 -5.52 -25.43 -4.35
CA GLY A 133 -5.13 -26.67 -3.70
C GLY A 133 -6.09 -27.83 -3.92
N ALA A 134 -7.39 -27.59 -3.69
CA ALA A 134 -8.39 -28.65 -3.65
C ALA A 134 -9.12 -28.87 -4.99
N VAL A 135 -9.23 -27.86 -5.85
CA VAL A 135 -10.07 -27.90 -7.06
C VAL A 135 -9.28 -28.28 -8.32
N GLN A 136 -8.00 -28.70 -8.16
CA GLN A 136 -7.12 -29.12 -9.26
C GLN A 136 -7.70 -30.19 -10.20
N PRO A 137 -8.51 -31.18 -9.74
CA PRO A 137 -9.07 -32.19 -10.65
C PRO A 137 -9.97 -31.62 -11.75
N SER A 138 -10.53 -30.42 -11.54
CA SER A 138 -11.35 -29.72 -12.53
C SER A 138 -10.79 -28.32 -12.81
N GLY A 139 -9.96 -28.22 -13.85
CA GLY A 139 -9.34 -26.95 -14.26
C GLY A 139 -10.37 -25.87 -14.62
N ILE A 140 -11.51 -26.24 -15.24
CA ILE A 140 -12.58 -25.28 -15.53
C ILE A 140 -13.19 -24.77 -14.22
N SER A 141 -13.53 -25.65 -13.28
CA SER A 141 -14.10 -25.24 -11.99
C SER A 141 -13.13 -24.36 -11.19
N GLN A 142 -11.83 -24.66 -11.25
CA GLN A 142 -10.79 -23.85 -10.63
C GLN A 142 -10.75 -22.44 -11.23
N VAL A 143 -10.72 -22.33 -12.56
CA VAL A 143 -10.71 -21.02 -13.26
C VAL A 143 -11.97 -20.21 -12.93
N VAL A 144 -13.15 -20.84 -12.96
CA VAL A 144 -14.42 -20.18 -12.64
C VAL A 144 -14.43 -19.67 -11.20
N LEU A 145 -13.99 -20.47 -10.23
CA LEU A 145 -13.94 -20.07 -8.83
C LEU A 145 -12.96 -18.90 -8.60
N LEU A 146 -11.79 -18.92 -9.25
CA LEU A 146 -10.83 -17.83 -9.21
C LEU A 146 -11.40 -16.55 -9.86
N ALA A 147 -12.11 -16.66 -10.97
CA ALA A 147 -12.74 -15.52 -11.64
C ALA A 147 -13.81 -14.87 -10.75
N ILE A 148 -14.64 -15.68 -10.08
CA ILE A 148 -15.62 -15.18 -9.10
C ILE A 148 -14.91 -14.42 -7.97
N CYS A 149 -13.78 -14.93 -7.46
CA CYS A 149 -13.00 -14.23 -6.43
C CYS A 149 -12.52 -12.85 -6.90
N GLU A 150 -12.06 -12.72 -8.15
CA GLU A 150 -11.65 -11.42 -8.71
C GLU A 150 -12.81 -10.45 -8.88
N VAL A 151 -13.96 -10.95 -9.31
CA VAL A 151 -15.18 -10.15 -9.45
C VAL A 151 -15.65 -9.65 -8.08
N ILE A 152 -15.70 -10.51 -7.05
CA ILE A 152 -16.04 -10.11 -5.67
C ILE A 152 -15.03 -9.09 -5.15
N GLN A 153 -13.73 -9.28 -5.41
CA GLN A 153 -12.70 -8.32 -5.01
C GLN A 153 -12.95 -6.94 -5.64
N MET A 154 -13.31 -6.89 -6.92
CA MET A 154 -13.61 -5.65 -7.63
C MET A 154 -14.86 -4.97 -7.05
N PHE A 155 -15.95 -5.72 -6.88
CA PHE A 155 -17.20 -5.17 -6.31
C PHE A 155 -16.98 -4.62 -4.90
N THR A 156 -16.27 -5.36 -4.05
CA THR A 156 -16.02 -4.93 -2.67
C THR A 156 -15.16 -3.68 -2.60
N ILE A 157 -14.15 -3.52 -3.47
CA ILE A 157 -13.37 -2.27 -3.55
C ILE A 157 -14.27 -1.08 -3.92
N HIS A 158 -15.15 -1.24 -4.90
CA HIS A 158 -16.04 -0.14 -5.34
C HIS A 158 -17.14 0.18 -4.33
N ALA A 159 -17.67 -0.85 -3.65
CA ALA A 159 -18.74 -0.71 -2.66
C ALA A 159 -18.23 -0.03 -1.37
N PHE A 160 -17.08 -0.45 -0.86
CA PHE A 160 -16.57 0.04 0.42
C PHE A 160 -15.56 1.20 0.29
N ARG A 161 -14.90 1.35 -0.87
CA ARG A 161 -13.82 2.33 -1.10
C ARG A 161 -12.85 2.42 0.09
N PRO A 162 -12.24 1.29 0.48
CA PRO A 162 -11.62 1.14 1.79
C PRO A 162 -10.35 1.97 1.98
N PHE A 163 -9.73 2.44 0.90
CA PHE A 163 -8.51 3.25 0.98
C PHE A 163 -8.82 4.75 0.99
N GLN A 164 -7.92 5.52 1.63
CA GLN A 164 -8.04 6.98 1.70
C GLN A 164 -8.02 7.61 0.30
N SER A 165 -8.99 8.51 0.04
CA SER A 165 -9.20 9.15 -1.26
C SER A 165 -7.97 9.90 -1.80
N SER A 166 -7.11 10.43 -0.93
CA SER A 166 -5.90 11.15 -1.29
C SER A 166 -4.81 10.30 -1.95
N THR A 167 -4.90 8.97 -1.86
CA THR A 167 -3.83 8.06 -2.30
C THR A 167 -4.09 7.38 -3.65
N SER A 168 -5.26 7.58 -4.27
CA SER A 168 -5.71 6.88 -5.49
C SER A 168 -5.63 5.33 -5.41
N MET A 169 -5.45 4.78 -4.21
CA MET A 169 -5.11 3.37 -4.01
C MET A 169 -6.27 2.44 -4.42
N ASN A 170 -7.52 2.89 -4.25
CA ASN A 170 -8.70 2.18 -4.77
C ASN A 170 -8.58 1.90 -6.28
N ALA A 171 -8.11 2.87 -7.08
CA ALA A 171 -7.97 2.70 -8.52
C ALA A 171 -6.88 1.69 -8.89
N TYR A 172 -5.74 1.72 -8.19
CA TYR A 172 -4.66 0.73 -8.37
C TYR A 172 -5.14 -0.69 -8.06
N HIS A 173 -5.83 -0.89 -6.93
CA HIS A 173 -6.36 -2.21 -6.59
C HIS A 173 -7.44 -2.71 -7.55
N THR A 174 -8.28 -1.81 -8.06
CA THR A 174 -9.24 -2.13 -9.12
C THR A 174 -8.51 -2.56 -10.41
N LEU A 175 -7.51 -1.80 -10.85
CA LEU A 175 -6.72 -2.14 -12.04
C LEU A 175 -6.06 -3.52 -11.90
N PHE A 176 -5.44 -3.80 -10.75
CA PHE A 176 -4.84 -5.11 -10.49
C PHE A 176 -5.87 -6.24 -10.46
N ALA A 177 -7.08 -6.01 -9.93
CA ALA A 177 -8.15 -6.99 -9.97
C ALA A 177 -8.62 -7.26 -11.41
N ILE A 178 -8.74 -6.23 -12.25
CA ILE A 178 -9.09 -6.36 -13.67
C ILE A 178 -8.03 -7.15 -14.44
N LEU A 179 -6.74 -6.80 -14.26
CA LEU A 179 -5.64 -7.50 -14.93
C LEU A 179 -5.53 -8.95 -14.45
N ARG A 180 -5.74 -9.22 -13.15
CA ARG A 180 -5.78 -10.58 -12.63
C ARG A 180 -6.96 -11.38 -13.18
N LEU A 181 -8.14 -10.77 -13.27
CA LEU A 181 -9.30 -11.38 -13.91
C LEU A 181 -9.01 -11.73 -15.38
N ALA A 182 -8.41 -10.81 -16.14
CA ALA A 182 -8.02 -11.08 -17.52
C ALA A 182 -7.07 -12.28 -17.62
N CYS A 183 -6.04 -12.34 -16.76
CA CYS A 183 -5.13 -13.49 -16.69
C CYS A 183 -5.87 -14.80 -16.35
N VAL A 184 -6.77 -14.78 -15.35
CA VAL A 184 -7.55 -15.96 -14.95
C VAL A 184 -8.45 -16.44 -16.09
N LEU A 185 -9.10 -15.53 -16.82
CA LEU A 185 -9.94 -15.90 -17.97
C LEU A 185 -9.09 -16.49 -19.10
N LEU A 186 -7.91 -15.95 -19.37
CA LEU A 186 -6.97 -16.51 -20.35
C LEU A 186 -6.48 -17.91 -19.94
N MET A 187 -6.37 -18.20 -18.64
CA MET A 187 -5.99 -19.53 -18.15
C MET A 187 -6.96 -20.64 -18.56
N VAL A 188 -8.21 -20.32 -18.94
CA VAL A 188 -9.19 -21.32 -19.38
C VAL A 188 -8.66 -22.12 -20.57
N ALA A 189 -7.88 -21.50 -21.47
CA ALA A 189 -7.34 -22.16 -22.66
C ALA A 189 -6.37 -23.31 -22.35
N PHE A 190 -5.85 -23.37 -21.11
CA PHE A 190 -4.98 -24.45 -20.64
C PHE A 190 -5.77 -25.60 -20.02
N ALA A 191 -7.10 -25.51 -19.92
CA ALA A 191 -7.93 -26.63 -19.49
C ALA A 191 -7.87 -27.76 -20.52
N PRO A 192 -7.46 -28.99 -20.14
CA PRO A 192 -7.33 -30.12 -21.07
C PRO A 192 -8.63 -30.44 -21.83
N SER A 193 -9.77 -30.19 -21.20
CA SER A 193 -11.11 -30.43 -21.75
C SER A 193 -11.47 -29.58 -22.97
N LEU A 194 -10.79 -28.46 -23.21
CA LEU A 194 -11.06 -27.59 -24.37
C LEU A 194 -10.31 -28.00 -25.63
N GLY A 195 -9.37 -28.95 -25.55
CA GLY A 195 -8.70 -29.52 -26.72
C GLY A 195 -7.93 -28.52 -27.60
N VAL A 196 -7.54 -27.36 -27.06
CA VAL A 196 -6.81 -26.32 -27.80
C VAL A 196 -5.46 -26.87 -28.25
N THR A 197 -5.05 -26.58 -29.49
CA THR A 197 -3.75 -26.99 -30.03
C THR A 197 -2.60 -26.22 -29.37
N GLU A 198 -1.39 -26.79 -29.37
CA GLU A 198 -0.23 -26.21 -28.67
C GLU A 198 0.18 -24.83 -29.19
N GLY A 199 -0.02 -24.55 -30.49
CA GLY A 199 0.29 -23.26 -31.10
C GLY A 199 -0.47 -22.08 -30.46
N PRO A 200 -1.80 -22.07 -30.48
CA PRO A 200 -2.62 -21.07 -29.79
C PRO A 200 -2.37 -20.98 -28.28
N LYS A 201 -2.15 -22.11 -27.59
CA LYS A 201 -1.79 -22.11 -26.15
C LYS A 201 -0.52 -21.30 -25.88
N GLY A 202 0.50 -21.42 -26.74
CA GLY A 202 1.75 -20.66 -26.64
C GLY A 202 1.52 -19.15 -26.71
N TRP A 203 0.72 -18.68 -27.68
CA TRP A 203 0.37 -17.25 -27.81
C TRP A 203 -0.39 -16.71 -26.61
N ILE A 204 -1.33 -17.49 -26.07
CA ILE A 204 -2.07 -17.12 -24.86
C ILE A 204 -1.13 -17.06 -23.65
N GLY A 205 -0.20 -18.00 -23.54
CA GLY A 205 0.85 -17.98 -22.52
C GLY A 205 1.71 -16.72 -22.59
N TYR A 206 2.15 -16.33 -23.79
CA TYR A 206 2.88 -15.08 -23.99
C TYR A 206 2.05 -13.84 -23.63
N ALA A 207 0.74 -13.83 -23.91
CA ALA A 207 -0.14 -12.74 -23.51
C ALA A 207 -0.22 -12.61 -21.97
N ILE A 208 -0.36 -13.74 -21.25
CA ILE A 208 -0.35 -13.76 -19.78
C ILE A 208 0.98 -13.24 -19.24
N LEU A 209 2.11 -13.71 -19.80
CA LEU A 209 3.45 -13.26 -19.40
C LEU A 209 3.65 -11.77 -19.66
N LEU A 210 3.16 -11.26 -20.79
CA LEU A 210 3.24 -9.84 -21.14
C LEU A 210 2.42 -8.97 -20.16
N ILE A 211 1.23 -9.42 -19.76
CA ILE A 211 0.43 -8.72 -18.74
C ILE A 211 1.20 -8.67 -17.41
N HIS A 212 1.74 -9.80 -16.95
CA HIS A 212 2.51 -9.85 -15.69
C HIS A 212 3.78 -8.99 -15.77
N GLY A 213 4.55 -9.10 -16.86
CA GLY A 213 5.75 -8.31 -17.08
C GLY A 213 5.46 -6.81 -17.11
N SER A 214 4.36 -6.39 -17.75
CA SER A 214 3.91 -5.00 -17.76
C SER A 214 3.58 -4.50 -16.36
N VAL A 215 2.86 -5.29 -15.56
CA VAL A 215 2.54 -4.93 -14.17
C VAL A 215 3.79 -4.83 -13.31
N LEU A 216 4.72 -5.78 -13.43
CA LEU A 216 5.99 -5.76 -12.70
C LEU A 216 6.83 -4.54 -13.06
N PHE A 217 6.95 -4.22 -14.34
CA PHE A 217 7.75 -3.09 -14.81
C PHE A 217 7.10 -1.74 -14.48
N PHE A 218 5.89 -1.48 -14.97
CA PHE A 218 5.24 -0.18 -14.81
C PHE A 218 4.66 0.03 -13.41
N GLY A 219 4.07 -1.02 -12.81
CA GLY A 219 3.38 -0.91 -11.53
C GLY A 219 4.30 -0.99 -10.32
N PHE A 220 5.35 -1.80 -10.37
CA PHE A 220 6.24 -2.01 -9.22
C PHE A 220 7.62 -1.39 -9.41
N PHE A 221 8.32 -1.68 -10.52
CA PHE A 221 9.69 -1.21 -10.73
C PHE A 221 9.76 0.32 -10.86
N LEU A 222 8.93 0.94 -11.69
CA LEU A 222 8.92 2.41 -11.80
C LEU A 222 8.47 3.09 -10.50
N SER A 223 7.50 2.53 -9.78
CA SER A 223 7.06 3.09 -8.49
C SER A 223 8.15 2.97 -7.42
N ALA A 224 8.91 1.87 -7.41
CA ALA A 224 10.07 1.72 -6.53
C ALA A 224 11.18 2.71 -6.89
N LEU A 225 11.49 2.85 -8.18
CA LEU A 225 12.48 3.81 -8.67
C LEU A 225 12.10 5.25 -8.29
N GLN A 226 10.84 5.63 -8.51
CA GLN A 226 10.30 6.93 -8.08
C GLN A 226 10.52 7.15 -6.58
N THR A 227 10.22 6.15 -5.75
CA THR A 227 10.37 6.24 -4.29
C THR A 227 11.84 6.42 -3.90
N ILE A 228 12.75 5.70 -4.55
CA ILE A 228 14.20 5.84 -4.30
C ILE A 228 14.65 7.25 -4.68
N VAL A 229 14.28 7.74 -5.85
CA VAL A 229 14.60 9.11 -6.31
C VAL A 229 14.04 10.15 -5.35
N GLU A 230 12.80 9.99 -4.88
CA GLU A 230 12.15 10.85 -3.89
C GLU A 230 12.93 10.88 -2.56
N VAL A 231 13.35 9.73 -2.06
CA VAL A 231 14.14 9.64 -0.82
C VAL A 231 15.52 10.29 -1.01
N VAL A 232 16.20 10.01 -2.12
CA VAL A 232 17.50 10.63 -2.42
C VAL A 232 17.39 12.15 -2.53
N ALA A 233 16.37 12.65 -3.24
CA ALA A 233 16.13 14.10 -3.36
C ALA A 233 15.90 14.75 -1.99
N ARG A 234 15.13 14.10 -1.10
CA ARG A 234 14.93 14.57 0.27
C ARG A 234 16.21 14.57 1.10
N LEU A 235 17.04 13.53 0.97
CA LEU A 235 18.35 13.47 1.64
C LEU A 235 19.30 14.56 1.15
N LEU A 236 19.18 14.98 -0.11
CA LEU A 236 19.93 16.09 -0.71
C LEU A 236 19.32 17.48 -0.43
N GLY A 237 18.27 17.57 0.41
CA GLY A 237 17.67 18.84 0.84
C GLY A 237 16.50 19.34 0.00
N ALA A 238 15.99 18.57 -0.95
CA ALA A 238 14.77 18.93 -1.68
C ALA A 238 13.53 18.80 -0.79
N GLY A 239 12.68 19.84 -0.75
CA GLY A 239 11.44 19.88 0.03
C GLY A 239 11.52 20.63 1.37
N GLY A 240 12.54 21.46 1.57
CA GLY A 240 12.71 22.31 2.75
C GLY A 240 11.79 23.52 2.76
N ASP A 241 10.60 23.38 3.36
CA ASP A 241 9.87 24.51 3.95
C ASP A 241 9.69 24.24 5.44
N ASN A 242 10.48 24.95 6.26
CA ASN A 242 10.57 24.80 7.72
C ASN A 242 9.35 25.33 8.49
N ILE A 243 8.32 25.86 7.81
CA ILE A 243 7.17 26.53 8.46
C ILE A 243 5.99 25.56 8.63
N THR A 244 5.88 24.55 7.77
CA THR A 244 4.88 23.49 7.87
C THR A 244 5.62 22.17 7.72
N GLY A 245 5.91 21.48 8.83
CA GLY A 245 6.79 20.31 8.88
C GLY A 245 6.57 19.29 7.74
N LEU A 246 7.64 18.53 7.41
CA LEU A 246 7.74 17.59 6.26
C LEU A 246 6.39 17.29 5.59
N THR A 247 6.08 18.02 4.53
CA THR A 247 4.82 17.81 3.81
C THR A 247 4.81 16.41 3.20
N ARG A 248 4.00 15.51 3.76
CA ARG A 248 3.72 14.20 3.17
C ARG A 248 3.14 14.40 1.76
N GLY A 249 3.89 14.02 0.73
CA GLY A 249 3.45 14.00 -0.67
C GLY A 249 4.58 13.67 -1.65
N GLY A 250 4.20 13.12 -2.80
CA GLY A 250 5.14 12.62 -3.81
C GLY A 250 5.90 13.73 -4.57
N LEU A 251 6.69 13.33 -5.56
CA LEU A 251 7.59 14.17 -6.36
C LEU A 251 7.04 15.57 -6.76
N SER A 252 5.77 15.68 -7.14
CA SER A 252 5.17 16.97 -7.55
C SER A 252 5.06 18.01 -6.43
N LYS A 253 4.97 17.58 -5.16
CA LYS A 253 5.08 18.48 -4.00
C LYS A 253 6.54 18.81 -3.67
N ILE A 254 7.44 17.84 -3.79
CA ILE A 254 8.87 17.98 -3.44
C ILE A 254 9.56 18.99 -4.35
N PHE A 255 9.26 18.95 -5.66
CA PHE A 255 9.78 19.91 -6.62
C PHE A 255 8.93 21.18 -6.75
N GLY A 256 7.87 21.33 -5.93
CA GLY A 256 7.03 22.51 -5.94
C GLY A 256 6.39 22.80 -7.31
N MET A 257 6.10 21.79 -8.14
CA MET A 257 5.60 21.98 -9.52
C MET A 257 4.34 22.86 -9.58
N ARG A 258 3.45 22.75 -8.58
CA ARG A 258 2.26 23.60 -8.48
C ARG A 258 2.59 25.04 -8.05
N GLN A 259 3.71 25.25 -7.36
CA GLN A 259 4.22 26.59 -7.05
C GLN A 259 4.97 27.20 -8.24
N LEU A 260 5.71 26.39 -9.02
CA LEU A 260 6.32 26.82 -10.28
C LEU A 260 5.26 27.23 -11.31
N SER A 261 4.15 26.50 -11.41
CA SER A 261 3.02 26.88 -12.26
C SER A 261 2.30 28.15 -11.78
N ARG A 262 2.43 28.53 -10.50
CA ARG A 262 1.85 29.76 -9.93
C ARG A 262 2.83 30.94 -9.95
N ARG A 263 4.06 30.77 -10.44
CA ARG A 263 4.86 31.90 -10.91
C ARG A 263 4.19 32.44 -12.16
N GLU A 264 3.19 33.30 -11.96
CA GLU A 264 2.84 34.36 -12.90
C GLU A 264 4.16 34.94 -13.40
N THR A 265 4.43 34.75 -14.70
CA THR A 265 5.49 35.47 -15.39
C THR A 265 5.14 36.93 -15.22
N HIS A 266 5.87 37.62 -14.33
CA HIS A 266 5.80 39.06 -14.17
C HIS A 266 6.27 39.69 -15.49
N ARG A 267 5.38 39.72 -16.49
CA ARG A 267 5.47 40.64 -17.61
C ARG A 267 5.53 42.01 -16.95
N THR A 268 6.61 42.72 -17.20
CA THR A 268 6.84 44.13 -16.90
C THR A 268 5.75 44.99 -17.55
N ALA A 269 4.53 44.93 -17.01
CA ALA A 269 3.55 45.98 -17.19
C ALA A 269 3.92 47.07 -16.18
N PRO A 270 4.17 48.33 -16.61
CA PRO A 270 4.55 49.38 -15.69
C PRO A 270 3.42 49.63 -14.70
N SER A 271 3.65 49.27 -13.44
CA SER A 271 2.70 49.51 -12.35
C SER A 271 2.60 51.02 -12.12
N ARG A 272 1.48 51.65 -12.49
CA ARG A 272 1.18 53.07 -12.21
C ARG A 272 1.33 53.46 -10.73
N ALA A 273 1.32 52.50 -9.80
CA ALA A 273 1.45 52.73 -8.37
C ALA A 273 2.85 53.22 -7.95
N SER A 274 3.93 52.81 -8.62
CA SER A 274 5.30 53.22 -8.25
C SER A 274 5.66 54.62 -8.75
N GLN A 275 4.98 55.14 -9.77
CA GLN A 275 5.21 56.51 -10.27
C GLN A 275 4.67 57.57 -9.30
N LEU A 276 3.59 57.27 -8.57
CA LEU A 276 3.08 58.16 -7.53
C LEU A 276 4.04 58.28 -6.33
N SER A 277 4.75 57.20 -6.00
CA SER A 277 5.76 57.18 -4.94
C SER A 277 7.01 58.01 -5.30
N SER A 278 7.47 57.92 -6.54
CA SER A 278 8.60 58.73 -7.02
C SER A 278 8.25 60.22 -7.13
N MET A 279 7.02 60.58 -7.53
CA MET A 279 6.57 61.97 -7.53
C MET A 279 6.42 62.54 -6.11
N ALA A 280 5.93 61.74 -5.15
CA ALA A 280 5.79 62.18 -3.76
C ALA A 280 7.16 62.43 -3.08
N MET A 281 8.19 61.63 -3.41
CA MET A 281 9.54 61.88 -2.89
C MET A 281 10.20 63.14 -3.49
N LEU A 282 10.01 63.41 -4.79
CA LEU A 282 10.51 64.65 -5.42
C LEU A 282 9.87 65.90 -4.80
N HIS A 283 8.57 65.86 -4.47
CA HIS A 283 7.90 66.96 -3.78
C HIS A 283 8.34 67.15 -2.32
N ALA A 284 8.74 66.08 -1.63
CA ALA A 284 9.26 66.17 -0.27
C ALA A 284 10.68 66.81 -0.23
N GLU A 285 11.49 66.58 -1.27
CA GLU A 285 12.83 67.17 -1.39
C GLU A 285 12.76 68.69 -1.66
N GLU A 286 11.78 69.14 -2.45
CA GLU A 286 11.61 70.57 -2.78
C GLU A 286 11.10 71.40 -1.59
N GLY A 287 10.34 70.80 -0.67
CA GLY A 287 9.82 71.46 0.54
C GLY A 287 10.85 71.67 1.66
N THR A 288 12.00 70.99 1.61
CA THR A 288 13.01 71.02 2.69
C THR A 288 14.13 72.05 2.43
N SER A 289 14.21 72.62 1.23
CA SER A 289 15.29 73.55 0.84
C SER A 289 14.96 75.05 1.01
N ARG A 290 13.78 75.40 1.56
CA ARG A 290 13.35 76.80 1.76
C ARG A 290 12.82 77.07 3.16
N THR A 291 13.61 76.81 4.19
CA THR A 291 13.41 77.48 5.50
C THR A 291 14.74 77.73 6.19
N GLY A 292 15.14 79.01 6.22
CA GLY A 292 16.20 79.49 7.10
C GLY A 292 17.28 80.31 6.37
N TYR A 293 17.07 81.63 6.28
CA TYR A 293 18.10 82.63 6.58
C TYR A 293 17.43 83.99 6.73
N SER A 294 17.16 84.39 7.97
CA SER A 294 17.00 85.80 8.36
C SER A 294 18.10 86.07 9.37
N VAL A 295 19.07 86.91 8.99
CA VAL A 295 20.17 87.41 9.83
C VAL A 295 20.00 88.93 9.95
N PRO A 296 20.58 89.54 11.01
CA PRO A 296 20.03 90.68 11.75
C PRO A 296 19.98 92.01 11.01
#